data_AF-A0A9E5XBC1-F1
#
_entry.id   AF-A0A9E5XBC1-F1
#
_cell.length_a   1.000
_cell.length_b   1.000
_cell.length_c   1.000
_cell.angle_alpha   90.00
_cell.angle_beta   90.00
_cell.angle_gamma   90.00
#
_symmetry.space_group_name_H-M   'P 1'
#
loop_
_entity.id
_entity.type
_entity.pdbx_description
1 polymer ?
#
loop_
_entity_poly.entity_id
_entity_poly.type
_entity_poly.pdbx_seq_one_letter_code
_entity_poly.pdbx_strand_id
1 'polypeptide(L)'
;MRRVMVGLVLLLAAGCARLPVGSGPVSASRVSEVTGESTIPRWPPVSLLPDEFFPRLVACLNDHGYPVTLGPNYTITGGGLIGDRGAYKEIREECIRDVDPSYSEDPPPFTQEQLESLYRYLQGVVACLAGLGYPQVEMPSFERFSTDLRGRFDPVSALVDDYGVFPSDADIATCRDQGKPSWFVAP
;
A
#
# COMPACT_ATOMS: atom_id res chain seq x y z
N MET A 1 -33.16 45.29 34.48
CA MET A 1 -31.81 45.60 35.01
C MET A 1 -30.81 45.45 33.86
N ARG A 2 -30.32 46.58 33.34
CA ARG A 2 -29.30 46.66 32.26
C ARG A 2 -27.91 46.53 32.89
N ARG A 3 -27.01 45.74 32.29
CA ARG A 3 -25.57 45.87 32.50
C ARG A 3 -24.92 46.28 31.18
N VAL A 4 -24.24 47.41 31.24
CA VAL A 4 -23.43 48.07 30.22
C VAL A 4 -21.97 47.85 30.60
N MET A 5 -21.13 47.43 29.66
CA MET A 5 -19.66 47.59 29.64
C MET A 5 -19.29 47.59 28.14
N VAL A 6 -18.95 48.71 27.47
CA VAL A 6 -17.71 49.52 27.54
C VAL A 6 -16.49 48.57 27.60
N GLY A 7 -15.70 48.34 26.56
CA GLY A 7 -15.19 49.25 25.55
C GLY A 7 -13.72 49.53 25.88
N LEU A 8 -12.77 48.83 25.26
CA LEU A 8 -11.36 49.22 25.25
C LEU A 8 -10.75 48.91 23.89
N VAL A 9 -10.58 49.96 23.10
CA VAL A 9 -9.78 50.00 21.88
C VAL A 9 -8.37 50.43 22.30
N LEU A 10 -7.36 49.60 22.02
CA LEU A 10 -5.96 50.02 22.06
C LEU A 10 -5.40 50.01 20.63
N LEU A 11 -5.26 51.21 20.08
CA LEU A 11 -4.39 51.52 18.94
C LEU A 11 -2.96 51.72 19.48
N LEU A 12 -2.01 50.94 18.99
CA LEU A 12 -0.58 51.23 19.11
C LEU A 12 0.04 51.24 17.72
N ALA A 13 0.56 52.41 17.36
CA ALA A 13 1.20 52.72 16.11
C ALA A 13 2.71 52.46 16.15
N ALA A 14 3.26 52.25 14.95
CA ALA A 14 4.62 52.54 14.50
C ALA A 14 5.79 51.74 15.08
N GLY A 15 6.53 51.07 14.19
CA GLY A 15 7.84 50.51 14.48
C GLY A 15 8.42 49.69 13.34
N CYS A 16 8.74 50.33 12.20
CA CYS A 16 9.63 49.73 11.20
C CYS A 16 11.04 49.60 11.79
N ALA A 17 11.39 48.43 12.32
CA ALA A 17 12.76 48.10 12.70
C ALA A 17 13.34 47.13 11.67
N ARG A 18 14.27 47.65 10.85
CA ARG A 18 15.18 46.88 9.99
C ARG A 18 16.01 45.93 10.85
N LEU A 19 15.99 44.64 10.54
CA LEU A 19 16.99 43.69 11.04
C LEU A 19 18.20 43.64 10.09
N PRO A 20 19.42 43.50 10.61
CA PRO A 20 20.66 43.56 9.85
C PRO A 20 20.85 42.36 8.92
N VAL A 21 21.30 42.64 7.71
CA VAL A 21 21.92 41.69 6.78
C VAL A 21 23.18 41.15 7.43
N GLY A 22 23.07 39.96 8.02
CA GLY A 22 24.19 39.14 8.44
C GLY A 22 24.66 38.30 7.26
N SER A 23 25.66 38.81 6.54
CA SER A 23 26.44 38.05 5.55
C SER A 23 27.31 37.02 6.28
N GLY A 24 26.74 35.84 6.53
CA GLY A 24 27.48 34.63 6.86
C GLY A 24 27.71 33.80 5.60
N PRO A 25 28.87 33.13 5.43
CA PRO A 25 29.10 32.27 4.29
C PRO A 25 28.10 31.11 4.34
N VAL A 26 27.23 31.04 3.33
CA VAL A 26 26.44 29.83 3.05
C VAL A 26 27.45 28.74 2.79
N SER A 27 27.61 27.83 3.76
CA SER A 27 28.23 26.55 3.52
C SER A 27 27.47 25.91 2.36
N ALA A 28 28.11 25.86 1.21
CA ALA A 28 27.72 25.00 0.11
C ALA A 28 27.87 23.56 0.61
N SER A 29 26.87 23.08 1.35
CA SER A 29 26.66 21.66 1.51
C SER A 29 26.49 21.13 0.10
N ARG A 30 27.50 20.38 -0.35
CA ARG A 30 27.42 19.51 -1.51
C ARG A 30 26.07 18.82 -1.45
N VAL A 31 25.19 19.15 -2.40
CA VAL A 31 24.21 18.19 -2.87
C VAL A 31 25.06 17.11 -3.50
N SER A 32 25.41 16.09 -2.72
CA SER A 32 25.78 14.82 -3.30
C SER A 32 24.55 14.39 -4.08
N GLU A 33 24.62 14.51 -5.41
CA GLU A 33 23.87 13.65 -6.32
C GLU A 33 24.17 12.22 -5.89
N VAL A 34 23.33 11.71 -4.98
CA VAL A 34 23.18 10.28 -4.82
C VAL A 34 22.39 9.88 -6.06
N THR A 35 23.12 9.58 -7.14
CA THR A 35 22.70 8.62 -8.16
C THR A 35 22.61 7.25 -7.47
N GLY A 36 21.66 7.15 -6.53
CA GLY A 36 21.20 5.90 -5.97
C GLY A 36 20.17 5.42 -6.96
N GLU A 37 20.64 4.74 -8.00
CA GLU A 37 19.82 3.77 -8.70
C GLU A 37 19.19 2.89 -7.61
N SER A 38 17.91 3.13 -7.36
CA SER A 38 17.14 2.43 -6.34
C SER A 38 16.96 1.01 -6.86
N THR A 39 17.96 0.18 -6.61
CA THR A 39 17.90 -1.26 -6.74
C THR A 39 17.04 -1.79 -5.60
N ILE A 40 15.76 -1.43 -5.60
CA ILE A 40 14.77 -2.28 -4.94
C ILE A 40 14.72 -3.53 -5.82
N PRO A 41 15.15 -4.71 -5.33
CA PRO A 41 15.06 -5.93 -6.11
C PRO A 41 13.58 -6.14 -6.45
N ARG A 42 13.27 -6.06 -7.75
CA ARG A 42 11.95 -6.37 -8.29
C ARG A 42 11.75 -7.86 -8.04
N TRP A 43 11.01 -8.18 -7.00
CA TRP A 43 10.68 -9.56 -6.66
C TRP A 43 9.40 -9.98 -7.37
N PRO A 44 9.35 -11.21 -7.89
CA PRO A 44 10.44 -12.19 -7.98
C PRO A 44 11.48 -11.84 -9.06
N PRO A 45 12.73 -12.36 -8.97
CA PRO A 45 13.63 -12.41 -10.11
C PRO A 45 13.04 -13.41 -11.12
N VAL A 46 12.00 -13.00 -11.84
CA VAL A 46 11.53 -13.75 -12.99
C VAL A 46 12.66 -13.74 -14.02
N SER A 47 13.12 -14.93 -14.38
CA SER A 47 14.10 -15.08 -15.46
C SER A 47 13.49 -14.76 -16.82
N LEU A 48 12.16 -14.83 -16.90
CA LEU A 48 11.35 -14.46 -18.05
C LEU A 48 10.77 -13.04 -17.92
N LEU A 49 10.74 -12.30 -19.03
CA LEU A 49 10.02 -11.04 -19.05
C LEU A 49 8.52 -11.27 -18.87
N PRO A 50 7.76 -10.30 -18.32
CA PRO A 50 6.31 -10.43 -18.15
C PRO A 50 5.55 -10.87 -19.41
N ASP A 51 5.99 -10.41 -20.60
CA ASP A 51 5.41 -10.78 -21.90
C ASP A 51 5.60 -12.26 -22.27
N GLU A 52 6.55 -12.94 -21.65
CA GLU A 52 6.82 -14.37 -21.88
C GLU A 52 6.19 -15.22 -20.77
N PHE A 53 6.25 -14.75 -19.53
CA PHE A 53 5.78 -15.47 -18.36
C PHE A 53 4.24 -15.59 -18.33
N PHE A 54 3.52 -14.48 -18.40
CA PHE A 54 2.08 -14.46 -18.15
C PHE A 54 1.26 -15.18 -19.23
N PRO A 55 1.56 -15.06 -20.54
CA PRO A 55 0.86 -15.84 -21.55
C PRO A 55 1.05 -17.35 -21.39
N ARG A 56 2.24 -17.81 -20.98
CA ARG A 56 2.52 -19.24 -20.75
C ARG A 56 1.83 -19.75 -19.48
N LEU A 57 1.80 -18.95 -18.43
CA LEU A 57 1.06 -19.26 -17.20
C LEU A 57 -0.45 -19.40 -17.49
N VAL A 58 -1.02 -18.48 -18.27
CA VAL A 58 -2.43 -18.54 -18.71
C VAL A 58 -2.70 -19.77 -19.57
N ALA A 59 -1.79 -20.13 -20.49
CA ALA A 59 -1.92 -21.35 -21.29
C ALA A 59 -1.96 -22.60 -20.40
N CYS A 60 -0.99 -22.74 -19.48
CA CYS A 60 -0.95 -23.87 -18.56
C CYS A 60 -2.21 -23.98 -17.69
N LEU A 61 -2.67 -22.87 -17.09
CA LEU A 61 -3.89 -22.88 -16.28
C LEU A 61 -5.12 -23.32 -17.08
N ASN A 62 -5.23 -22.88 -18.34
CA ASN A 62 -6.31 -23.32 -19.24
C ASN A 62 -6.20 -24.80 -19.61
N ASP A 63 -4.99 -25.33 -19.83
CA ASP A 63 -4.74 -26.75 -20.09
C ASP A 63 -5.15 -27.64 -18.90
N HIS A 64 -5.01 -27.12 -17.68
CA HIS A 64 -5.52 -27.76 -16.45
C HIS A 64 -7.02 -27.53 -16.21
N GLY A 65 -7.74 -26.91 -17.16
CA GLY A 65 -9.19 -26.72 -17.09
C GLY A 65 -9.65 -25.52 -16.26
N TYR A 66 -8.75 -24.62 -15.88
CA TYR A 66 -9.09 -23.37 -15.20
C TYR A 66 -9.19 -22.22 -16.20
N PRO A 67 -10.40 -21.80 -16.61
CA PRO A 67 -10.55 -20.75 -17.61
C PRO A 67 -10.07 -19.42 -17.02
N VAL A 68 -8.94 -18.96 -17.52
CA VAL A 68 -8.31 -17.70 -17.14
C VAL A 68 -8.01 -16.87 -18.39
N THR A 69 -8.08 -15.56 -18.25
CA THR A 69 -7.76 -14.60 -19.30
C THR A 69 -6.73 -13.61 -18.81
N LEU A 70 -5.85 -13.20 -19.73
CA LEU A 70 -4.84 -12.18 -19.47
C LEU A 70 -5.42 -10.81 -19.82
N GLY A 71 -5.58 -9.97 -18.80
CA GLY A 71 -5.99 -8.58 -18.91
C GLY A 71 -4.81 -7.63 -19.16
N PRO A 72 -5.10 -6.33 -19.36
CA PRO A 72 -4.07 -5.31 -19.44
C PRO A 72 -3.24 -5.29 -18.15
N ASN A 73 -1.94 -5.00 -18.27
CA ASN A 73 -0.97 -4.98 -17.16
C ASN A 73 -0.73 -6.34 -16.49
N TYR A 74 -0.84 -7.44 -17.24
CA TYR A 74 -0.56 -8.80 -16.75
C TYR A 74 -1.48 -9.29 -15.63
N THR A 75 -2.68 -8.70 -15.53
CA THR A 75 -3.70 -9.17 -14.59
C THR A 75 -4.30 -10.48 -15.11
N ILE A 76 -4.29 -11.54 -14.29
CA ILE A 76 -4.96 -12.80 -14.63
C ILE A 76 -6.34 -12.77 -13.98
N THR A 77 -7.38 -12.88 -14.80
CA THR A 77 -8.78 -12.93 -14.34
C THR A 77 -9.41 -14.26 -14.68
N GLY A 78 -10.30 -14.76 -13.81
CA GLY A 78 -10.86 -16.12 -13.91
C GLY A 78 -10.14 -17.13 -13.02
N GLY A 79 -10.37 -18.43 -13.25
CA GLY A 79 -9.70 -19.54 -12.55
C GLY A 79 -10.18 -19.83 -11.12
N GLY A 80 -10.37 -18.80 -10.29
CA GLY A 80 -10.82 -18.96 -8.89
C GLY A 80 -12.32 -19.16 -8.69
N LEU A 81 -13.12 -19.10 -9.76
CA LEU A 81 -14.59 -19.21 -9.72
C LEU A 81 -15.09 -20.64 -10.04
N ILE A 82 -14.22 -21.52 -10.51
CA ILE A 82 -14.56 -22.88 -10.92
C ILE A 82 -13.70 -23.85 -10.10
N GLY A 83 -14.22 -24.30 -8.97
CA GLY A 83 -13.63 -25.39 -8.18
C GLY A 83 -13.03 -25.00 -6.82
N ASP A 84 -12.29 -25.96 -6.27
CA ASP A 84 -11.63 -25.85 -4.97
C ASP A 84 -10.46 -24.86 -5.03
N ARG A 85 -10.50 -23.83 -4.18
CA ARG A 85 -9.44 -22.82 -4.06
C ARG A 85 -8.08 -23.43 -3.71
N GLY A 86 -8.07 -24.56 -2.98
CA GLY A 86 -6.85 -25.31 -2.68
C GLY A 86 -6.24 -25.91 -3.94
N ALA A 87 -7.04 -26.64 -4.71
CA ALA A 87 -6.60 -27.25 -5.97
C ALA A 87 -6.15 -26.20 -7.01
N TYR A 88 -6.86 -25.08 -7.12
CA TYR A 88 -6.44 -23.99 -8.02
C TYR A 88 -5.07 -23.43 -7.62
N LYS A 89 -4.82 -23.28 -6.31
CA LYS A 89 -3.53 -22.79 -5.81
C LYS A 89 -2.39 -23.75 -6.18
N GLU A 90 -2.57 -25.05 -5.94
CA GLU A 90 -1.56 -26.08 -6.24
C GLU A 90 -1.24 -26.13 -7.74
N ILE A 91 -2.27 -26.13 -8.60
CA ILE A 91 -2.08 -26.13 -10.06
C ILE A 91 -1.43 -24.84 -10.55
N ARG A 92 -1.78 -23.69 -9.96
CA ARG A 92 -1.12 -22.43 -10.30
C ARG A 92 0.35 -22.46 -9.94
N GLU A 93 0.71 -23.06 -8.81
CA GLU A 93 2.11 -23.22 -8.39
C GLU A 93 2.87 -24.18 -9.31
N GLU A 94 2.26 -25.30 -9.69
CA GLU A 94 2.79 -26.22 -10.72
C GLU A 94 3.06 -25.48 -12.03
N CYS A 95 2.06 -24.77 -12.57
CA CYS A 95 2.21 -24.00 -13.80
C CYS A 95 3.30 -22.93 -13.72
N ILE A 96 3.46 -22.28 -12.57
CA ILE A 96 4.52 -21.28 -12.38
C ILE A 96 5.91 -21.94 -12.42
N ARG A 97 6.08 -23.09 -11.73
CA ARG A 97 7.34 -23.85 -11.74
C ARG A 97 7.70 -24.37 -13.14
N ASP A 98 6.70 -24.77 -13.91
CA ASP A 98 6.89 -25.23 -15.30
C ASP A 98 7.30 -24.09 -16.24
N VAL A 99 6.70 -22.91 -16.06
CA VAL A 99 6.97 -21.74 -16.89
C VAL A 99 8.31 -21.10 -16.56
N ASP A 100 8.62 -20.94 -15.27
CA ASP A 100 9.88 -20.40 -14.79
C ASP A 100 10.40 -21.22 -13.60
N PRO A 101 11.30 -22.20 -13.84
CA PRO A 101 11.90 -23.01 -12.79
C PRO A 101 12.75 -22.20 -11.78
N SER A 102 13.13 -20.96 -12.12
CA SER A 102 13.84 -20.06 -11.22
C SER A 102 12.91 -19.26 -10.31
N TYR A 103 11.59 -19.37 -10.52
CA TYR A 103 10.59 -18.81 -9.63
C TYR A 103 10.69 -19.49 -8.26
N SER A 104 11.36 -18.85 -7.30
CA SER A 104 11.30 -19.29 -5.91
C SER A 104 9.94 -18.92 -5.32
N GLU A 105 9.21 -19.93 -4.84
CA GLU A 105 7.78 -19.82 -4.50
C GLU A 105 7.46 -18.83 -3.39
N ASP A 106 8.39 -18.59 -2.46
CA ASP A 106 8.17 -17.63 -1.40
C ASP A 106 8.97 -16.36 -1.68
N PRO A 107 8.32 -15.20 -1.89
CA PRO A 107 9.05 -13.95 -1.75
C PRO A 107 9.70 -13.96 -0.36
N PRO A 108 10.93 -13.43 -0.23
CA PRO A 108 11.56 -13.35 1.08
C PRO A 108 10.56 -12.71 2.05
N PRO A 109 10.47 -13.22 3.28
CA PRO A 109 9.57 -12.65 4.26
C PRO A 109 9.87 -11.16 4.36
N PHE A 110 8.82 -10.36 4.53
CA PHE A 110 9.01 -8.93 4.71
C PHE A 110 10.00 -8.67 5.84
N THR A 111 10.92 -7.74 5.61
CA THR A 111 11.79 -7.29 6.69
C THR A 111 10.95 -6.66 7.79
N GLN A 112 11.49 -6.59 9.01
CA GLN A 112 10.80 -5.91 10.10
C GLN A 112 10.42 -4.47 9.72
N GLU A 113 11.32 -3.73 9.07
CA GLU A 113 11.05 -2.37 8.60
C GLU A 113 9.90 -2.32 7.58
N GLN A 114 9.81 -3.30 6.68
CA GLN A 114 8.70 -3.42 5.74
C GLN A 114 7.39 -3.72 6.46
N LEU A 115 7.39 -4.63 7.45
CA LEU A 115 6.20 -4.91 8.26
C LEU A 115 5.74 -3.69 9.04
N GLU A 116 6.65 -2.96 9.69
CA GLU A 116 6.34 -1.74 10.43
C GLU A 116 5.81 -0.63 9.51
N SER A 117 6.39 -0.49 8.32
CA SER A 117 5.92 0.47 7.31
C SER A 117 4.53 0.10 6.79
N LEU A 118 4.27 -1.18 6.53
CA LEU A 118 2.96 -1.65 6.07
C LEU A 118 1.90 -1.50 7.16
N TYR A 119 2.26 -1.81 8.40
CA TYR A 119 1.38 -1.65 9.56
C TYR A 119 0.96 -0.19 9.74
N ARG A 120 1.91 0.76 9.71
CA ARG A 120 1.62 2.20 9.78
C ARG A 120 0.77 2.69 8.61
N TYR A 121 1.01 2.17 7.41
CA TYR A 121 0.19 2.46 6.24
C TYR A 121 -1.27 2.02 6.48
N LEU A 122 -1.50 0.80 6.95
CA LEU A 122 -2.85 0.28 7.23
C LEU A 122 -3.55 1.07 8.35
N GLN A 123 -2.81 1.49 9.39
CA GLN A 123 -3.34 2.43 10.39
C GLN A 123 -3.82 3.75 9.77
N GLY A 124 -3.07 4.26 8.79
CA GLY A 124 -3.44 5.45 8.02
C GLY A 124 -4.71 5.25 7.19
N VAL A 125 -4.85 4.09 6.53
CA VAL A 125 -6.07 3.74 5.77
C VAL A 125 -7.28 3.68 6.70
N VAL A 126 -7.16 3.01 7.85
CA VAL A 126 -8.24 2.94 8.85
C VAL A 126 -8.65 4.34 9.33
N ALA A 127 -7.68 5.18 9.68
CA ALA A 127 -7.95 6.54 10.14
C ALA A 127 -8.61 7.41 9.04
N CYS A 128 -8.17 7.24 7.79
CA CYS A 128 -8.77 7.92 6.63
C CYS A 128 -10.23 7.51 6.44
N LEU A 129 -10.53 6.21 6.44
CA LEU A 129 -11.90 5.70 6.30
C LEU A 129 -12.79 6.21 7.45
N ALA A 130 -12.31 6.18 8.69
CA ALA A 130 -13.04 6.77 9.81
C ALA A 130 -13.29 8.28 9.62
N GLY A 131 -12.32 9.02 9.09
CA GLY A 131 -12.46 10.42 8.72
C GLY A 131 -13.49 10.70 7.62
N LEU A 132 -13.76 9.72 6.75
CA LEU A 132 -14.82 9.76 5.74
C LEU A 132 -16.20 9.35 6.30
N GLY A 133 -16.27 8.98 7.58
CA GLY A 133 -17.52 8.63 8.27
C GLY A 133 -17.81 7.14 8.38
N TYR A 134 -16.89 6.27 7.97
CA TYR A 134 -17.00 4.83 8.19
C TYR A 134 -16.76 4.46 9.67
N PRO A 135 -17.30 3.35 10.18
CA PRO A 135 -16.97 2.84 11.49
C PRO A 135 -15.46 2.66 11.68
N GLN A 136 -14.95 2.94 12.89
CA GLN A 136 -13.56 2.68 13.22
C GLN A 136 -13.37 1.16 13.43
N VAL A 137 -12.62 0.52 12.54
CA VAL A 137 -12.15 -0.86 12.75
C VAL A 137 -10.94 -0.87 13.69
N GLU A 138 -10.82 -1.92 14.50
CA GLU A 138 -9.70 -2.10 15.41
C GLU A 138 -8.53 -2.77 14.69
N MET A 139 -7.37 -2.12 14.70
CA MET A 139 -6.14 -2.71 14.19
C MET A 139 -5.66 -3.81 15.16
N PRO A 140 -5.26 -5.00 14.67
CA PRO A 140 -4.58 -5.98 15.51
C PRO A 140 -3.26 -5.40 16.04
N SER A 141 -2.72 -5.94 17.12
CA SER A 141 -1.38 -5.54 17.59
C SER A 141 -0.31 -5.80 16.51
N PHE A 142 0.78 -5.03 16.53
CA PHE A 142 1.89 -5.23 15.59
C PHE A 142 2.47 -6.65 15.70
N GLU A 143 2.57 -7.22 16.91
CA GLU A 143 3.03 -8.59 17.12
C GLU A 143 2.12 -9.60 16.39
N ARG A 144 0.80 -9.47 16.51
CA ARG A 144 -0.16 -10.33 15.80
C ARG A 144 -0.08 -10.13 14.28
N PHE A 145 0.04 -8.88 13.83
CA PHE A 145 0.15 -8.53 12.42
C PHE A 145 1.43 -9.08 11.77
N SER A 146 2.56 -9.00 12.46
CA SER A 146 3.87 -9.41 11.94
C SER A 146 4.09 -10.92 11.92
N THR A 147 3.31 -11.68 12.68
CA THR A 147 3.44 -13.14 12.81
C THR A 147 2.43 -13.93 11.99
N ASP A 148 1.23 -13.39 11.72
CA ASP A 148 0.19 -14.04 10.92
C ASP A 148 0.09 -13.44 9.51
N LEU A 149 0.99 -13.86 8.62
CA LEU A 149 1.01 -13.43 7.22
C LEU A 149 -0.13 -14.01 6.37
N ARG A 150 -0.84 -15.04 6.86
CA ARG A 150 -1.93 -15.72 6.15
C ARG A 150 -3.29 -15.06 6.38
N GLY A 151 -3.45 -14.32 7.48
CA GLY A 151 -4.64 -13.51 7.81
C GLY A 151 -4.37 -12.01 7.73
N ARG A 152 -3.84 -11.50 6.61
CA ARG A 152 -3.51 -10.06 6.49
C ARG A 152 -4.75 -9.24 6.78
N PHE A 153 -4.68 -8.44 7.83
CA PHE A 153 -5.68 -7.46 8.16
C PHE A 153 -5.92 -6.56 6.94
N ASP A 154 -7.13 -6.60 6.41
CA ASP A 154 -7.60 -5.69 5.37
C ASP A 154 -8.68 -4.79 5.97
N PRO A 155 -8.44 -3.45 6.05
CA PRO A 155 -9.40 -2.51 6.61
C PRO A 155 -10.80 -2.59 5.99
N VAL A 156 -10.88 -2.91 4.69
CA VAL A 156 -12.16 -3.01 3.97
C VAL A 156 -12.91 -4.27 4.37
N SER A 157 -12.22 -5.42 4.37
CA SER A 157 -12.80 -6.69 4.83
C SER A 157 -13.29 -6.58 6.28
N ALA A 158 -12.52 -5.94 7.18
CA ALA A 158 -12.94 -5.72 8.55
C ALA A 158 -14.21 -4.85 8.67
N LEU A 159 -14.36 -3.82 7.83
CA LEU A 159 -15.59 -3.01 7.80
C LEU A 159 -16.81 -3.82 7.36
N VAL A 160 -16.62 -4.72 6.40
CA VAL A 160 -17.67 -5.61 5.92
C VAL A 160 -18.03 -6.64 6.97
N ASP A 161 -17.03 -7.31 7.55
CA ASP A 161 -17.23 -8.43 8.49
C ASP A 161 -17.78 -7.96 9.85
N ASP A 162 -17.26 -6.86 10.39
CA ASP A 162 -17.64 -6.38 11.73
C ASP A 162 -18.89 -5.49 11.72
N TYR A 163 -19.12 -4.77 10.62
CA TYR A 163 -20.17 -3.73 10.55
C TYR A 163 -21.15 -3.89 9.38
N GLY A 164 -20.91 -4.80 8.43
CA GLY A 164 -21.74 -4.95 7.23
C GLY A 164 -21.70 -3.73 6.30
N VAL A 165 -20.65 -2.90 6.41
CA VAL A 165 -20.52 -1.65 5.63
C VAL A 165 -19.56 -1.87 4.47
N PHE A 166 -20.00 -1.44 3.29
CA PHE A 166 -19.21 -1.52 2.05
C PHE A 166 -18.78 -0.11 1.64
N PRO A 167 -17.50 0.26 1.84
CA PRO A 167 -16.99 1.53 1.36
C PRO A 167 -17.08 1.63 -0.17
N SER A 168 -17.25 2.85 -0.69
CA SER A 168 -17.23 3.06 -2.13
C SER A 168 -15.81 2.85 -2.70
N ASP A 169 -15.71 2.41 -3.96
CA ASP A 169 -14.42 2.25 -4.64
C ASP A 169 -13.60 3.55 -4.66
N ALA A 170 -14.29 4.70 -4.77
CA ALA A 170 -13.67 6.02 -4.74
C ALA A 170 -13.05 6.34 -3.38
N ASP A 171 -13.72 5.99 -2.28
CA ASP A 171 -13.21 6.20 -0.93
C ASP A 171 -12.04 5.26 -0.63
N ILE A 172 -12.15 3.99 -1.07
CA ILE A 172 -11.07 3.00 -0.95
C ILE A 172 -9.82 3.50 -1.69
N ALA A 173 -9.95 3.96 -2.93
CA ALA A 173 -8.85 4.51 -3.71
C ALA A 173 -8.25 5.74 -3.01
N THR A 174 -9.10 6.68 -2.59
CA THR A 174 -8.68 7.91 -1.89
C THR A 174 -7.84 7.61 -0.65
N CYS A 175 -8.22 6.61 0.15
CA CYS A 175 -7.49 6.26 1.36
C CYS A 175 -6.26 5.38 1.10
N ARG A 176 -6.28 4.50 0.09
CA ARG A 176 -5.15 3.61 -0.21
C ARG A 176 -4.01 4.29 -0.96
N ASP A 177 -4.27 5.37 -1.69
CA ASP A 177 -3.22 6.11 -2.41
C ASP A 177 -2.40 7.04 -1.49
N GLN A 178 -2.87 7.27 -0.27
CA GLN A 178 -2.16 8.10 0.70
C GLN A 178 -1.06 7.30 1.41
N GLY A 179 0.20 7.64 1.14
CA GLY A 179 1.34 7.11 1.90
C GLY A 179 1.62 5.61 1.68
N LYS A 180 1.15 5.05 0.56
CA LYS A 180 1.47 3.69 0.14
C LYS A 180 3.00 3.52 0.07
N PRO A 181 3.58 2.51 0.75
CA PRO A 181 5.02 2.27 0.65
C PRO A 181 5.43 1.99 -0.79
N SER A 182 6.52 2.59 -1.26
CA SER A 182 6.98 2.47 -2.66
C SER A 182 7.33 1.04 -3.09
N TRP A 183 7.66 0.17 -2.13
CA TRP A 183 7.94 -1.24 -2.32
C TRP A 183 6.68 -2.11 -2.28
N PHE A 184 5.56 -1.59 -1.81
CA PHE A 184 4.32 -2.34 -1.67
C PHE A 184 3.51 -2.27 -2.97
N VAL A 185 3.51 -3.37 -3.72
CA VAL A 185 2.57 -3.58 -4.82
C VAL A 185 1.36 -4.30 -4.24
N ALA A 186 0.19 -3.67 -4.31
CA ALA A 186 -1.04 -4.34 -3.91
C ALA A 186 -1.30 -5.49 -4.90
N PRO A 187 -1.58 -6.71 -4.42
CA PRO A 187 -1.96 -7.82 -5.28
C PRO A 187 -3.27 -7.54 -6.03
#